data_AF-A0A9X8YNR0-F1
#
_entry.id   AF-A0A9X8YNR0-F1
#
_cell.length_a   1.000
_cell.length_b   1.000
_cell.length_c   1.000
_cell.angle_alpha   90.00
_cell.angle_beta   90.00
_cell.angle_gamma   90.00
#
_symmetry.space_group_name_H-M   'P 1'
#
loop_
_entity.id
_entity.type
_entity.pdbx_description
1 polymer ?
#
loop_
_entity_poly.entity_id
_entity_poly.type
_entity_poly.pdbx_seq_one_letter_code
_entity_poly.pdbx_strand_id
1 'polypeptide(L)'
;FRADIEVSTCGVISPLKALNYLIHQLESDIVTMDYRVRGFTRDVNGVKHYIDHEINSIQNFMSEDIKALYHMMDVNVYQENIFHTKMLLKDFDLKHYLFNAEPEALSAAERKQITDLLWKEMQEIYYGRNIPHL
;
A
#
# COMPACT_ATOMS: atom_id res chain seq x y z
N PHE A 1 0.55 3.04 -14.36
CA PHE A 1 1.59 2.00 -14.57
C PHE A 1 1.64 1.12 -13.33
N ARG A 2 2.23 -0.07 -13.39
CA ARG A 2 2.42 -0.94 -12.21
C ARG A 2 3.92 -1.13 -11.96
N ALA A 3 4.33 -1.04 -10.70
CA ALA A 3 5.68 -1.34 -10.26
C ALA A 3 5.63 -2.43 -9.17
N ASP A 4 6.45 -3.46 -9.32
CA ASP A 4 6.63 -4.52 -8.33
C ASP A 4 8.06 -4.44 -7.81
N ILE A 5 8.22 -4.32 -6.49
CA ILE A 5 9.51 -4.13 -5.82
C ILE A 5 9.64 -5.15 -4.69
N GLU A 6 10.68 -5.98 -4.73
CA GLU A 6 11.05 -6.88 -3.63
C GLU A 6 12.36 -6.40 -3.00
N VAL A 7 12.34 -6.17 -1.68
CA VAL A 7 13.52 -5.81 -0.90
C VAL A 7 13.72 -6.86 0.19
N SER A 8 14.86 -7.53 0.17
CA SER A 8 15.26 -8.49 1.20
C SER A 8 16.57 -8.04 1.85
N THR A 9 16.60 -8.01 3.18
CA THR A 9 17.78 -7.66 3.96
C THR A 9 18.09 -8.76 4.97
N CYS A 10 19.31 -8.75 5.50
CA CYS A 10 19.73 -9.63 6.58
C CYS A 10 20.50 -8.85 7.64
N GLY A 11 20.55 -9.38 8.86
CA GLY A 11 21.16 -8.69 10.00
C GLY A 11 20.27 -7.56 10.53
N VAL A 12 20.88 -6.44 10.92
CA VAL A 12 20.24 -5.35 11.69
C VAL A 12 19.46 -4.37 10.82
N ILE A 13 19.59 -4.46 9.49
CA ILE A 13 18.96 -3.52 8.57
C ILE A 13 17.57 -4.04 8.22
N SER A 14 16.53 -3.32 8.60
CA SER A 14 15.15 -3.62 8.21
C SER A 14 14.79 -2.96 6.86
N PRO A 15 14.11 -3.67 5.94
CA PRO A 15 13.65 -3.09 4.68
C PRO A 15 12.57 -2.03 4.90
N LEU A 16 11.87 -2.07 6.04
CA LEU A 16 10.84 -1.11 6.43
C LEU A 16 11.38 0.33 6.53
N LYS A 17 12.71 0.51 6.67
CA LYS A 17 13.34 1.83 6.67
C LYS A 17 13.24 2.56 5.33
N ALA A 18 13.12 1.84 4.21
CA ALA A 18 12.98 2.43 2.88
C ALA A 18 11.53 2.74 2.50
N LEU A 19 10.57 2.30 3.33
CA LEU A 19 9.14 2.30 3.01
C LEU A 19 8.60 3.68 2.62
N ASN A 20 8.78 4.67 3.50
CA ASN A 20 8.29 6.03 3.28
C ASN A 20 8.87 6.63 1.99
N TYR A 21 10.18 6.43 1.76
CA TYR A 21 10.83 6.91 0.55
C TYR A 21 10.20 6.31 -0.72
N LEU A 22 9.99 4.99 -0.73
CA LEU A 22 9.40 4.30 -1.89
C LEU A 22 7.98 4.77 -2.16
N ILE A 23 7.15 4.92 -1.12
CA ILE A 23 5.76 5.40 -1.26
C ILE A 23 5.74 6.83 -1.82
N HIS A 24 6.58 7.72 -1.29
CA HIS A 24 6.68 9.10 -1.80
C HIS A 24 7.19 9.19 -3.22
N GLN A 25 8.16 8.37 -3.63
CA GLN A 25 8.73 8.46 -4.98
C GLN A 25 7.81 7.89 -6.05
N LEU A 26 6.94 6.94 -5.70
CA LEU A 26 6.06 6.28 -6.67
C LEU A 26 4.68 6.95 -6.78
N GLU A 27 4.29 7.77 -5.80
CA GLU A 27 3.01 8.50 -5.75
C GLU A 27 1.81 7.64 -6.20
N SER A 28 1.77 6.38 -5.73
CA SER A 28 0.87 5.37 -6.28
C SER A 28 -0.54 5.50 -5.72
N ASP A 29 -1.54 5.31 -6.58
CA ASP A 29 -2.96 5.32 -6.19
C ASP A 29 -3.34 4.17 -5.25
N ILE A 30 -2.72 3.01 -5.49
CA ILE A 30 -2.96 1.77 -4.75
C ILE A 30 -1.61 1.16 -4.44
N VAL A 31 -1.42 0.81 -3.18
CA VAL A 31 -0.20 0.16 -2.71
C VAL A 31 -0.58 -1.13 -1.99
N THR A 32 0.06 -2.22 -2.35
CA THR A 32 -0.07 -3.51 -1.65
C THR A 32 1.32 -3.91 -1.17
N MET A 33 1.46 -4.14 0.13
CA MET A 33 2.76 -4.44 0.73
C MET A 33 2.67 -5.68 1.60
N ASP A 34 3.66 -6.55 1.42
CA ASP A 34 3.88 -7.74 2.21
C ASP A 34 5.22 -7.62 2.94
N TYR A 35 5.19 -7.80 4.25
CA TYR A 35 6.38 -7.94 5.06
C TYR A 35 6.38 -9.32 5.70
N ARG A 36 7.40 -10.11 5.40
CA ARG A 36 7.56 -11.46 5.92
C ARG A 36 8.88 -11.59 6.64
N VAL A 37 8.83 -12.00 7.89
CA VAL A 37 10.02 -12.36 8.66
C VAL A 37 10.51 -13.73 8.20
N ARG A 38 11.76 -13.78 7.74
CA ARG A 38 12.41 -15.01 7.27
C ARG A 38 13.56 -15.35 8.21
N GLY A 39 13.53 -16.55 8.79
CA GLY A 39 14.58 -17.03 9.69
C GLY A 39 14.38 -16.64 11.16
N PHE A 40 15.41 -16.89 11.98
CA PHE A 40 15.43 -16.58 13.40
C PHE A 40 16.88 -16.44 13.89
N THR A 41 17.07 -15.70 14.97
CA THR A 41 18.30 -15.77 15.77
C THR A 41 18.09 -16.65 17.00
N ARG A 42 19.18 -17.07 17.66
CA ARG A 42 19.13 -17.91 18.85
C ARG A 42 19.90 -17.27 19.99
N ASP A 43 19.32 -17.22 21.17
CA ASP A 43 20.00 -16.71 22.35
C ASP A 43 20.93 -17.76 23.01
N VAL A 44 21.63 -17.33 24.07
CA VAL A 44 22.57 -18.18 24.83
C VAL A 44 21.91 -19.40 25.49
N ASN A 45 20.59 -19.34 25.71
CA ASN A 45 19.79 -20.43 26.30
C ASN A 45 19.18 -21.33 25.22
N GLY A 46 19.43 -21.03 23.94
CA GLY A 46 18.93 -21.81 22.82
C GLY A 46 17.53 -21.42 22.35
N VAL A 47 16.90 -20.37 22.90
CA VAL A 47 15.57 -19.91 22.50
C VAL A 47 15.66 -19.20 21.15
N LYS A 48 14.71 -19.49 20.26
CA LYS A 48 14.63 -18.87 18.93
C LYS A 48 13.85 -17.58 19.00
N HIS A 49 14.44 -16.51 18.49
CA HIS A 49 13.82 -15.19 18.35
C HIS A 49 13.63 -14.89 16.87
N TYR A 50 12.37 -14.78 16.45
CA TYR A 50 12.02 -14.55 15.05
C TYR A 50 11.93 -13.06 14.73
N ILE A 51 11.32 -12.30 15.63
CA ILE A 51 11.09 -10.86 15.49
C ILE A 51 11.95 -10.13 16.52
N ASP A 52 12.73 -9.15 16.07
CA ASP A 52 13.64 -8.35 16.88
C ASP A 52 13.15 -6.91 17.13
N HIS A 53 11.94 -6.56 16.68
CA HIS A 53 11.30 -5.26 16.85
C HIS A 53 9.79 -5.41 17.06
N GLU A 54 9.15 -4.42 17.68
CA GLU A 54 7.69 -4.44 17.81
C GLU A 54 7.03 -4.22 16.44
N ILE A 55 6.24 -5.19 15.99
CA ILE A 55 5.42 -5.06 14.80
C ILE A 55 4.08 -5.77 14.99
N ASN A 56 3.01 -5.00 14.81
CA ASN A 56 1.66 -5.51 14.65
C ASN A 56 1.04 -5.07 13.32
N SER A 57 1.63 -4.07 12.65
CA SER A 57 1.20 -3.52 11.37
C SER A 57 2.38 -2.90 10.65
N ILE A 58 2.43 -2.99 9.32
CA ILE A 58 3.39 -2.24 8.50
C ILE A 58 3.13 -0.73 8.64
N GLN A 59 1.87 -0.33 8.92
CA GLN A 59 1.48 1.06 9.11
C GLN A 59 2.24 1.75 10.25
N ASN A 60 2.76 0.99 11.23
CA ASN A 60 3.57 1.52 12.33
C ASN A 60 4.86 2.20 11.83
N PHE A 61 5.32 1.84 10.64
CA PHE A 61 6.55 2.35 10.02
C PHE A 61 6.29 3.47 9.01
N MET A 62 5.03 3.89 8.84
CA MET A 62 4.65 4.97 7.95
C MET A 62 4.57 6.30 8.68
N SER A 63 4.95 7.37 7.99
CA SER A 63 4.80 8.73 8.45
C SER A 63 3.32 9.16 8.47
N GLU A 64 2.98 10.12 9.33
CA GLU A 64 1.59 10.56 9.52
C GLU A 64 0.98 11.18 8.25
N ASP A 65 1.79 11.81 7.41
CA ASP A 65 1.35 12.35 6.13
C ASP A 65 0.94 11.25 5.14
N ILE A 66 1.68 10.13 5.07
CA ILE A 66 1.24 8.96 4.29
C ILE A 66 -0.07 8.41 4.84
N LYS A 67 -0.20 8.26 6.16
CA LYS A 67 -1.46 7.77 6.76
C LYS A 67 -2.63 8.73 6.49
N ALA A 68 -2.36 10.02 6.38
CA ALA A 68 -3.36 11.02 6.04
C ALA A 68 -3.80 10.92 4.57
N LEU A 69 -2.92 10.53 3.65
CA LEU A 69 -3.21 10.42 2.21
C LEU A 69 -4.01 9.17 1.83
N TYR A 70 -3.89 8.08 2.58
CA TYR A 70 -4.42 6.77 2.18
C TYR A 70 -5.46 6.19 3.14
N HIS A 71 -6.48 5.55 2.60
CA HIS A 71 -7.23 4.51 3.30
C HIS A 71 -6.36 3.26 3.40
N MET A 72 -6.18 2.72 4.60
CA MET A 72 -5.28 1.59 4.84
C MET A 72 -6.03 0.44 5.53
N MET A 73 -5.70 -0.79 5.17
CA MET A 73 -6.26 -2.00 5.75
C MET A 73 -5.18 -3.06 5.94
N ASP A 74 -5.16 -3.68 7.11
CA ASP A 74 -4.26 -4.79 7.42
C ASP A 74 -4.93 -6.14 7.24
N VAL A 75 -4.18 -7.12 6.72
CA VAL A 75 -4.58 -8.52 6.55
C VAL A 75 -3.45 -9.43 7.05
N ASN A 76 -3.05 -9.25 8.31
CA ASN A 76 -1.89 -9.94 8.89
C ASN A 76 -2.19 -11.41 9.24
N VAL A 77 -1.20 -12.28 9.06
CA VAL A 77 -1.19 -13.68 9.51
C VAL A 77 -0.07 -13.84 10.54
N TYR A 78 -0.37 -13.49 11.79
CA TYR A 78 0.63 -13.39 12.86
C TYR A 78 1.36 -14.70 13.14
N GLN A 79 0.65 -15.84 13.07
CA GLN A 79 1.23 -17.16 13.32
C GLN A 79 2.36 -17.50 12.34
N GLU A 80 2.32 -16.92 11.14
CA GLU A 80 3.31 -17.13 10.07
C GLU A 80 4.32 -15.98 9.97
N ASN A 81 4.24 -14.98 10.86
CA ASN A 81 5.00 -13.73 10.79
C ASN A 81 4.88 -13.02 9.41
N ILE A 82 3.66 -13.02 8.87
CA ILE A 82 3.32 -12.34 7.62
C ILE A 82 2.43 -11.14 7.97
N PHE A 83 2.86 -9.97 7.54
CA PHE A 83 2.15 -8.71 7.71
C PHE A 83 1.81 -8.18 6.33
N HIS A 84 0.57 -7.73 6.15
CA HIS A 84 0.07 -7.27 4.86
C HIS A 84 -0.71 -5.99 5.08
N THR A 85 -0.37 -4.94 4.35
CA THR A 85 -1.11 -3.68 4.35
C THR A 85 -1.47 -3.31 2.92
N LYS A 86 -2.76 -3.05 2.70
CA LYS A 86 -3.27 -2.43 1.47
C LYS A 86 -3.53 -0.96 1.72
N MET A 87 -3.27 -0.15 0.71
CA MET A 87 -3.50 1.29 0.73
C MET A 87 -4.24 1.72 -0.53
N LEU A 88 -5.19 2.64 -0.38
CA LEU A 88 -5.94 3.27 -1.45
C LEU A 88 -5.95 4.78 -1.22
N LEU A 89 -5.52 5.55 -2.22
CA LEU A 89 -5.48 7.01 -2.16
C LEU A 89 -6.89 7.55 -1.87
N LYS A 90 -7.01 8.44 -0.88
CA LYS A 90 -8.32 8.97 -0.44
C LYS A 90 -8.96 9.88 -1.47
N ASP A 91 -8.15 10.72 -2.09
CA ASP A 91 -8.59 11.74 -3.04
C ASP A 91 -7.57 11.80 -4.18
N PHE A 92 -8.07 11.81 -5.42
CA PHE A 92 -7.24 11.94 -6.61
C PHE A 92 -7.67 13.15 -7.46
N ASP A 93 -6.71 13.73 -8.17
CA ASP A 93 -6.99 14.77 -9.16
C ASP A 93 -7.21 14.12 -10.53
N LEU A 94 -8.43 14.25 -11.06
CA LEU A 94 -8.81 13.72 -12.38
C LEU A 94 -7.85 14.17 -13.49
N LYS A 95 -7.24 15.35 -13.35
CA LYS A 95 -6.26 15.87 -14.31
C LYS A 95 -5.09 14.92 -14.55
N HIS A 96 -4.65 14.17 -13.54
CA HIS A 96 -3.53 13.23 -13.67
C HIS A 96 -3.87 11.96 -14.47
N TYR A 97 -5.15 11.72 -14.78
CA TYR A 97 -5.63 10.53 -15.48
C TYR A 97 -6.08 10.84 -16.91
N LEU A 98 -6.14 12.11 -17.30
CA LEU A 98 -6.52 12.54 -18.64
C LEU A 98 -5.27 12.81 -19.47
N PHE A 99 -5.12 12.12 -20.61
CA PHE A 99 -3.93 12.27 -21.47
C PHE A 99 -4.00 13.50 -22.37
N ASN A 100 -5.18 13.79 -22.95
CA ASN A 100 -5.36 14.80 -24.01
C ASN A 100 -6.55 15.75 -23.77
N ALA A 101 -7.07 15.82 -22.54
CA ALA A 101 -8.18 16.71 -22.20
C ALA A 101 -7.93 17.30 -20.82
N GLU A 102 -8.11 18.60 -20.68
CA GLU A 102 -8.25 19.19 -19.35
C GLU A 102 -9.64 18.83 -18.81
N PRO A 103 -9.80 18.62 -17.49
CA PRO A 103 -11.12 18.41 -16.87
C PRO A 103 -12.10 19.48 -17.34
N GLU A 104 -11.63 20.73 -17.39
CA GLU A 104 -12.02 21.89 -18.19
C GLU A 104 -12.98 21.66 -19.35
N ALA A 105 -12.51 20.83 -20.29
CA ALA A 105 -13.13 20.61 -21.59
C ALA A 105 -14.30 19.61 -21.53
N LEU A 106 -14.41 18.85 -20.44
CA LEU A 106 -15.46 17.85 -20.25
C LEU A 106 -16.71 18.51 -19.65
N SER A 107 -17.88 18.05 -20.08
CA SER A 107 -19.14 18.39 -19.42
C SER A 107 -19.17 17.84 -17.98
N ALA A 108 -19.99 18.43 -17.12
CA ALA A 108 -20.13 17.95 -15.74
C ALA A 108 -20.57 16.47 -15.68
N ALA A 109 -21.40 16.02 -16.63
CA ALA A 109 -21.84 14.64 -16.72
C ALA A 109 -20.69 13.68 -17.08
N GLU A 110 -19.85 14.06 -18.05
CA GLU A 110 -18.68 13.26 -18.44
C GLU A 110 -17.65 13.19 -17.33
N ARG A 111 -17.35 14.32 -16.66
CA ARG A 111 -16.44 14.34 -15.50
C ARG A 111 -16.91 13.38 -14.42
N LYS A 112 -18.19 13.44 -14.08
CA LYS A 112 -18.79 12.55 -13.08
C LYS A 112 -18.68 11.09 -13.50
N GLN A 113 -19.04 10.78 -14.75
CA GLN A 113 -18.98 9.41 -15.26
C GLN A 113 -17.55 8.84 -15.22
N ILE A 114 -16.55 9.60 -15.67
CA ILE A 114 -15.15 9.15 -15.66
C ILE A 114 -14.67 8.97 -14.21
N THR A 115 -15.01 9.90 -13.33
CA THR A 115 -14.67 9.82 -11.91
C THR A 115 -15.28 8.57 -11.26
N ASP A 116 -16.55 8.27 -11.53
CA ASP A 116 -17.23 7.08 -11.02
C ASP A 116 -16.58 5.78 -11.54
N LEU A 117 -16.14 5.76 -12.81
CA LEU A 117 -15.42 4.62 -13.39
C LEU A 117 -14.04 4.43 -12.78
N LEU A 118 -13.27 5.50 -12.60
CA LEU A 118 -11.95 5.45 -11.95
C LEU A 118 -12.06 4.97 -10.51
N TRP A 119 -13.02 5.50 -9.75
CA TRP A 119 -13.28 5.04 -8.39
C TRP A 119 -13.64 3.56 -8.33
N LYS A 120 -14.49 3.10 -9.26
CA LYS A 120 -14.84 1.69 -9.36
C LYS A 120 -13.60 0.83 -9.61
N GLU A 121 -12.81 1.15 -10.63
CA GLU A 121 -11.58 0.42 -10.98
C GLU A 121 -10.62 0.35 -9.78
N MET A 122 -10.39 1.50 -9.12
CA MET A 122 -9.49 1.56 -7.96
C MET A 122 -9.99 0.69 -6.80
N GLN A 123 -11.29 0.70 -6.52
CA GLN A 123 -11.88 -0.14 -5.48
C GLN A 123 -11.81 -1.63 -5.85
N GLU A 124 -12.06 -2.00 -7.10
CA GLU A 124 -11.99 -3.39 -7.56
C GLU A 124 -10.57 -3.96 -7.39
N ILE A 125 -9.53 -3.16 -7.70
CA ILE A 125 -8.13 -3.52 -7.46
C ILE A 125 -7.84 -3.62 -5.96
N TYR A 126 -8.22 -2.62 -5.16
CA TYR A 126 -7.97 -2.58 -3.72
C TYR A 126 -8.60 -3.78 -2.98
N TYR A 127 -9.87 -4.09 -3.28
CA TYR A 127 -10.58 -5.22 -2.68
C TYR A 127 -10.28 -6.56 -3.36
N GLY A 128 -9.65 -6.55 -4.54
CA GLY A 128 -9.33 -7.76 -5.31
C GLY A 128 -10.57 -8.51 -5.79
N ARG A 129 -11.65 -7.79 -6.12
CA ARG A 129 -12.91 -8.37 -6.60
C ARG A 129 -13.70 -7.37 -7.44
N ASN A 130 -14.50 -7.88 -8.36
CA ASN A 130 -15.46 -7.06 -9.11
C ASN A 130 -16.56 -6.54 -8.16
N ILE A 131 -16.91 -5.27 -8.30
CA ILE A 131 -17.96 -4.62 -7.54
C ILE A 131 -19.20 -4.52 -8.45
N PRO A 132 -20.32 -5.17 -8.08
CA PRO A 132 -21.55 -5.08 -8.86
C PRO A 132 -22.01 -3.64 -8.99
N HIS A 133 -22.61 -3.29 -10.14
CA HIS A 133 -23.31 -2.02 -10.26
C HIS A 133 -24.50 -2.02 -9.30
N LEU A 134 -24.55 -1.04 -8.39
CA LEU A 134 -25.72 -0.76 -7.53
C LEU A 134 -26.82 -0.10 -8.35
#